data_AF-A0AAV6YUJ1-F1
#
_entry.id   AF-A0AAV6YUJ1-F1
#
_cell.length_a   1.000
_cell.length_b   1.000
_cell.length_c   1.000
_cell.angle_alpha   90.00
_cell.angle_beta   90.00
_cell.angle_gamma   90.00
#
_symmetry.space_group_name_H-M   'P 1'
#
loop_
_entity.id
_entity.type
_entity.pdbx_description
1 polymer ?
#
loop_
_entity_poly.entity_id
_entity_poly.type
_entity_poly.pdbx_seq_one_letter_code
_entity_poly.pdbx_strand_id
1 'polypeptide(L)'
;ADLEEECAVWESHEEEEGRPRPQTEVLEGRELSKCHTESSALSDCGWSIRRTAVFRSLRHMRQVLGASAFRMLAWHILMGNQVIWKGQDRELIQSAFDVLQAMLPVGCVRVIPYSEKYEDAYRCNFLGLSPQAEIPPHVQSSEFAVMIEVRTAPRSNLYPVLFVDDEPLSKYEFVLTSGSPVATDRVGLTILNKIEAALSNENLSMDVVEQCLVCLKEEWMNKVKVLFKFTKVDSRPKEDTQKLLGILGASEEDNIKLLKFWMTGLSKTYKSHLMSSVRSPTSSECRN
;
A
#
# COMPACT_ATOMS: atom_id res chain seq x y z
N ALA A 1 -24.03 -35.52 12.02
CA ALA A 1 -24.75 -34.86 10.91
C ALA A 1 -23.75 -33.92 10.30
N ASP A 2 -23.20 -34.41 9.20
CA ASP A 2 -22.03 -33.91 8.50
C ASP A 2 -22.28 -32.51 7.93
N LEU A 3 -21.26 -31.66 7.97
CA LEU A 3 -21.23 -30.42 7.18
C LEU A 3 -20.14 -30.58 6.14
N GLU A 4 -20.62 -30.78 4.92
CA GLU A 4 -19.89 -30.96 3.68
C GLU A 4 -18.99 -29.74 3.39
N GLU A 5 -17.71 -30.01 3.08
CA GLU A 5 -16.79 -29.03 2.55
C GLU A 5 -17.11 -28.77 1.07
N GLU A 6 -17.64 -27.60 0.75
CA GLU A 6 -17.75 -27.12 -0.64
C GLU A 6 -16.34 -26.83 -1.20
N CYS A 7 -15.84 -27.76 -2.04
CA CYS A 7 -14.73 -27.52 -2.93
C CYS A 7 -15.21 -26.70 -4.14
N ALA A 8 -14.91 -25.40 -4.17
CA ALA A 8 -15.08 -24.59 -5.37
C ALA A 8 -14.03 -24.97 -6.43
N VAL A 9 -14.47 -25.66 -7.47
CA VAL A 9 -13.75 -25.95 -8.71
C VAL A 9 -13.71 -24.67 -9.54
N TRP A 10 -12.51 -24.22 -9.93
CA TRP A 10 -12.35 -23.08 -10.84
C TRP A 10 -11.93 -23.60 -12.22
N GLU A 11 -12.87 -23.63 -13.17
CA GLU A 11 -12.58 -23.81 -14.59
C GLU A 11 -12.13 -22.46 -15.20
N SER A 12 -11.09 -22.51 -16.03
CA SER A 12 -10.49 -21.35 -16.68
C SER A 12 -10.98 -21.30 -18.13
N HIS A 13 -11.69 -20.25 -18.51
CA HIS A 13 -11.95 -19.93 -19.92
C HIS A 13 -10.88 -18.96 -20.41
N GLU A 14 -10.15 -19.39 -21.44
CA GLU A 14 -9.24 -18.56 -22.24
C GLU A 14 -10.06 -17.85 -23.34
N GLU A 15 -9.96 -16.52 -23.42
CA GLU A 15 -10.38 -15.76 -24.61
C GLU A 15 -9.18 -15.01 -25.17
N GLU A 16 -8.98 -15.21 -26.47
CA GLU A 16 -7.86 -14.80 -27.31
C GLU A 16 -8.09 -13.35 -27.81
N GLU A 17 -7.17 -12.42 -27.52
CA GLU A 17 -7.19 -11.05 -28.07
C GLU A 17 -6.55 -11.01 -29.47
N GLY A 18 -7.29 -10.50 -30.45
CA GLY A 18 -6.77 -10.13 -31.77
C GLY A 18 -7.15 -8.70 -32.15
N ARG A 19 -6.16 -7.80 -32.27
CA ARG A 19 -6.32 -6.53 -33.03
C ARG A 19 -5.00 -5.99 -33.59
N PRO A 20 -4.94 -5.49 -34.85
CA PRO A 20 -3.70 -5.09 -35.50
C PRO A 20 -3.37 -3.58 -35.38
N ARG A 21 -2.09 -3.27 -35.64
CA ARG A 21 -1.40 -1.95 -35.59
C ARG A 21 -1.86 -0.98 -36.71
N PRO A 22 -1.74 0.35 -36.54
CA PRO A 22 -1.83 1.31 -37.64
C PRO A 22 -0.46 1.74 -38.19
N GLN A 23 -0.42 1.98 -39.50
CA GLN A 23 0.74 2.41 -40.29
C GLN A 23 0.88 3.94 -40.34
N THR A 24 2.12 4.36 -40.59
CA THR A 24 2.62 5.73 -40.76
C THR A 24 2.46 6.18 -42.22
N GLU A 25 1.97 7.41 -42.46
CA GLU A 25 2.21 8.13 -43.72
C GLU A 25 2.53 9.60 -43.45
N VAL A 26 3.58 10.05 -44.15
CA VAL A 26 4.16 11.39 -44.18
C VAL A 26 3.78 12.02 -45.51
N LEU A 27 3.36 13.29 -45.54
CA LEU A 27 3.47 14.12 -46.76
C LEU A 27 3.50 15.63 -46.42
N GLU A 28 4.55 16.29 -46.91
CA GLU A 28 4.84 17.73 -46.85
C GLU A 28 4.02 18.56 -47.85
N GLY A 29 3.88 19.87 -47.59
CA GLY A 29 3.47 20.85 -48.61
C GLY A 29 3.06 22.26 -48.11
N ARG A 30 4.05 23.14 -47.87
CA ARG A 30 4.19 24.60 -48.19
C ARG A 30 2.94 25.37 -48.73
N GLU A 31 2.56 26.61 -48.36
CA GLU A 31 3.30 27.90 -48.43
C GLU A 31 2.55 29.13 -47.78
N LEU A 32 3.36 30.09 -47.28
CA LEU A 32 3.31 31.58 -47.35
C LEU A 32 2.27 32.49 -46.63
N SER A 33 2.84 33.26 -45.68
CA SER A 33 2.86 34.75 -45.58
C SER A 33 1.64 35.55 -45.06
N LYS A 34 1.80 36.14 -43.87
CA LYS A 34 1.91 37.62 -43.69
C LYS A 34 2.25 37.98 -42.24
N CYS A 35 3.22 38.87 -42.07
CA CYS A 35 3.62 39.48 -40.81
C CYS A 35 2.88 40.82 -40.63
N HIS A 36 2.34 41.08 -39.45
CA HIS A 36 2.09 42.44 -38.95
C HIS A 36 2.35 42.49 -37.44
N THR A 37 2.90 43.64 -37.05
CA THR A 37 3.70 43.92 -35.87
C THR A 37 2.87 44.44 -34.69
N GLU A 38 3.35 44.13 -33.47
CA GLU A 38 3.15 44.80 -32.17
C GLU A 38 1.82 44.68 -31.41
N SER A 39 1.84 43.95 -30.30
CA SER A 39 1.62 44.55 -28.96
C SER A 39 1.95 43.54 -27.85
N SER A 40 3.02 43.84 -27.13
CA SER A 40 3.20 43.67 -25.68
C SER A 40 2.29 42.67 -24.94
N ALA A 41 2.85 41.51 -24.62
CA ALA A 41 2.64 40.89 -23.32
C ALA A 41 3.94 40.18 -22.93
N LEU A 42 4.64 40.76 -21.95
CA LEU A 42 5.58 40.04 -21.10
C LEU A 42 4.80 38.86 -20.49
N SER A 43 4.79 37.72 -21.19
CA SER A 43 4.51 36.45 -20.55
C SER A 43 5.77 36.11 -19.78
N ASP A 44 5.85 36.67 -18.58
CA ASP A 44 6.63 36.14 -17.48
C ASP A 44 6.40 34.62 -17.48
N CYS A 45 7.37 33.87 -17.99
CA CYS A 45 7.46 32.44 -17.73
C CYS A 45 7.88 32.27 -16.27
N GLY A 46 7.06 32.79 -15.36
CA GLY A 46 7.06 32.40 -13.97
C GLY A 46 6.58 30.98 -13.95
N TRP A 47 7.51 30.03 -13.97
CA TRP A 47 7.31 28.72 -13.39
C TRP A 47 7.01 28.92 -11.91
N SER A 48 5.79 29.38 -11.61
CA SER A 48 5.16 29.13 -10.34
C SER A 48 4.86 27.65 -10.35
N ILE A 49 5.88 26.82 -10.07
CA ILE A 49 5.68 25.47 -9.57
C ILE A 49 4.79 25.69 -8.35
N ARG A 50 3.47 25.55 -8.53
CA ARG A 50 2.54 25.48 -7.42
C ARG A 50 3.09 24.32 -6.60
N ARG A 51 3.70 24.63 -5.45
CA ARG A 51 4.21 23.61 -4.54
C ARG A 51 2.99 22.81 -4.11
N THR A 52 2.78 21.66 -4.76
CA THR A 52 1.63 20.81 -4.47
C THR A 52 1.83 20.24 -3.08
N ALA A 53 0.74 20.23 -2.32
CA ALA A 53 0.73 19.77 -0.94
C ALA A 53 0.61 18.24 -0.97
N VAL A 54 1.73 17.56 -1.24
CA VAL A 54 1.80 16.12 -1.45
C VAL A 54 2.85 15.48 -0.54
N PHE A 55 2.59 14.23 -0.15
CA PHE A 55 3.59 13.40 0.52
C PHE A 55 4.66 12.98 -0.48
N ARG A 56 5.91 12.98 -0.01
CA ARG A 56 7.09 12.71 -0.86
C ARG A 56 7.76 11.39 -0.51
N SER A 57 7.61 10.95 0.74
CA SER A 57 8.22 9.73 1.25
C SER A 57 7.58 9.31 2.56
N LEU A 58 7.85 8.07 3.00
CA LEU A 58 7.40 7.57 4.30
C LEU A 58 7.99 8.39 5.45
N ARG A 59 9.23 8.89 5.29
CA ARG A 59 9.89 9.76 6.29
C ARG A 59 9.14 11.08 6.43
N HIS A 60 8.81 11.71 5.30
CA HIS A 60 8.02 12.94 5.27
C HIS A 60 6.63 12.72 5.90
N MET A 61 5.93 11.63 5.56
CA MET A 61 4.65 11.30 6.18
C MET A 61 4.77 11.10 7.70
N ARG A 62 5.81 10.42 8.18
CA ARG A 62 6.07 10.25 9.62
C ARG A 62 6.33 11.58 10.33
N GLN A 63 7.01 12.53 9.68
CA GLN A 63 7.25 13.87 10.22
C GLN A 63 5.94 14.65 10.34
N VAL A 64 5.08 14.59 9.31
CA VAL A 64 3.80 15.30 9.27
C VAL A 64 2.77 14.73 10.24
N LEU A 65 2.61 13.40 10.29
CA LEU A 65 1.63 12.75 11.16
C LEU A 65 2.13 12.61 12.61
N GLY A 66 3.44 12.65 12.82
CA GLY A 66 4.09 12.29 14.08
C GLY A 66 4.27 10.77 14.26
N ALA A 67 5.19 10.40 15.14
CA ALA A 67 5.64 9.01 15.30
C ALA A 67 4.52 8.05 15.74
N SER A 68 3.67 8.44 16.69
CA SER A 68 2.62 7.58 17.23
C SER A 68 1.50 7.31 16.21
N ALA A 69 1.00 8.36 15.55
CA ALA A 69 -0.03 8.23 14.52
C ALA A 69 0.50 7.43 13.32
N PHE A 70 1.74 7.68 12.89
CA PHE A 70 2.37 6.91 11.82
C PHE A 70 2.50 5.42 12.19
N ARG A 71 2.92 5.09 13.42
CA ARG A 71 3.03 3.70 13.89
C ARG A 71 1.69 2.97 13.80
N MET A 72 0.61 3.59 14.29
CA MET A 72 -0.74 3.04 14.22
C MET A 72 -1.16 2.82 12.76
N LEU A 73 -0.99 3.83 11.90
CA LEU A 73 -1.32 3.74 10.48
C LEU A 73 -0.53 2.61 9.78
N ALA A 74 0.78 2.56 9.98
CA ALA A 74 1.64 1.56 9.37
C ALA A 74 1.31 0.14 9.86
N TRP A 75 0.92 -0.03 11.12
CA TRP A 75 0.44 -1.32 11.63
C TRP A 75 -0.83 -1.78 10.90
N HIS A 76 -1.83 -0.92 10.74
CA HIS A 76 -3.05 -1.25 10.00
C HIS A 76 -2.75 -1.63 8.55
N ILE A 77 -1.84 -0.91 7.89
CA ILE A 77 -1.41 -1.19 6.53
C ILE A 77 -0.78 -2.59 6.43
N LEU A 78 0.20 -2.88 7.29
CA LEU A 78 0.93 -4.14 7.27
C LEU A 78 0.05 -5.36 7.61
N MET A 79 -0.99 -5.15 8.43
CA MET A 79 -2.01 -6.17 8.75
C MET A 79 -3.06 -6.37 7.66
N GLY A 80 -3.13 -5.49 6.67
CA GLY A 80 -4.12 -5.56 5.59
C GLY A 80 -5.50 -5.05 5.97
N ASN A 81 -5.58 -4.29 7.06
CA ASN A 81 -6.78 -3.59 7.49
C ASN A 81 -7.15 -2.50 6.48
N GLN A 82 -8.39 -2.01 6.55
CA GLN A 82 -8.83 -0.94 5.66
C GLN A 82 -8.27 0.42 6.11
N VAL A 83 -7.69 1.15 5.17
CA VAL A 83 -7.07 2.46 5.38
C VAL A 83 -7.87 3.48 4.58
N ILE A 84 -8.56 4.36 5.30
CA ILE A 84 -9.52 5.31 4.74
C ILE A 84 -8.93 6.71 4.88
N TRP A 85 -8.75 7.40 3.75
CA TRP A 85 -8.35 8.80 3.72
C TRP A 85 -9.53 9.66 3.29
N LYS A 86 -10.03 10.51 4.18
CA LYS A 86 -11.19 11.36 3.93
C LYS A 86 -10.74 12.82 3.83
N GLY A 87 -10.95 13.46 2.68
CA GLY A 87 -10.48 14.83 2.47
C GLY A 87 -10.85 15.38 1.10
N GLN A 88 -10.78 16.71 0.95
CA GLN A 88 -11.16 17.40 -0.29
C GLN A 88 -10.08 17.31 -1.38
N ASP A 89 -8.81 17.25 -0.98
CA ASP A 89 -7.66 17.30 -1.88
C ASP A 89 -7.32 15.90 -2.40
N ARG A 90 -7.66 15.65 -3.67
CA ARG A 90 -7.46 14.36 -4.33
C ARG A 90 -5.98 14.06 -4.59
N GLU A 91 -5.16 15.07 -4.88
CA GLU A 91 -3.73 14.89 -5.16
C GLU A 91 -2.98 14.52 -3.88
N LEU A 92 -3.34 15.16 -2.75
CA LEU A 92 -2.82 14.80 -1.44
C LEU A 92 -3.12 13.34 -1.10
N ILE A 93 -4.38 12.92 -1.24
CA ILE A 93 -4.80 11.54 -0.94
C ILE A 93 -4.06 10.53 -1.83
N GLN A 94 -3.95 10.83 -3.14
CA GLN A 94 -3.21 9.98 -4.06
C GLN A 94 -1.74 9.85 -3.65
N SER A 95 -1.07 10.98 -3.34
CA SER A 95 0.32 10.96 -2.89
C SER A 95 0.52 10.19 -1.58
N ALA A 96 -0.49 10.19 -0.69
CA ALA A 96 -0.45 9.38 0.52
C ALA A 96 -0.46 7.89 0.16
N PHE A 97 -1.34 7.44 -0.73
CA PHE A 97 -1.37 6.04 -1.16
C PHE A 97 -0.11 5.61 -1.89
N ASP A 98 0.46 6.48 -2.74
CA ASP A 98 1.69 6.20 -3.47
C ASP A 98 2.87 5.91 -2.52
N VAL A 99 2.93 6.66 -1.42
CA VAL A 99 3.93 6.46 -0.37
C VAL A 99 3.62 5.23 0.49
N LEU A 100 2.36 5.04 0.89
CA LEU A 100 1.97 3.97 1.83
C LEU A 100 2.03 2.57 1.21
N GLN A 101 1.67 2.43 -0.08
CA GLN A 101 1.73 1.14 -0.78
C GLN A 101 3.17 0.58 -0.86
N ALA A 102 4.19 1.44 -0.73
CA ALA A 102 5.58 1.02 -0.71
C ALA A 102 5.88 0.04 0.45
N MET A 103 5.08 0.02 1.52
CA MET A 103 5.25 -0.91 2.65
C MET A 103 4.69 -2.32 2.39
N LEU A 104 3.87 -2.50 1.34
CA LEU A 104 3.22 -3.76 1.05
C LEU A 104 3.80 -4.47 -0.19
N PRO A 105 3.67 -5.80 -0.27
CA PRO A 105 3.80 -6.52 -1.54
C PRO A 105 2.72 -6.05 -2.52
N VAL A 106 3.07 -5.92 -3.80
CA VAL A 106 2.14 -5.41 -4.83
C VAL A 106 0.83 -6.21 -4.91
N GLY A 107 0.87 -7.53 -4.69
CA GLY A 107 -0.32 -8.39 -4.68
C GLY A 107 -1.25 -8.20 -3.48
N CYS A 108 -0.84 -7.44 -2.47
CA CYS A 108 -1.63 -7.13 -1.27
C CYS A 108 -2.36 -5.78 -1.37
N VAL A 109 -2.15 -5.03 -2.45
CA VAL A 109 -2.63 -3.65 -2.60
C VAL A 109 -3.86 -3.62 -3.51
N ARG A 110 -4.96 -3.03 -3.01
CA ARG A 110 -6.22 -2.79 -3.73
C ARG A 110 -6.68 -1.38 -3.38
N VAL A 111 -6.53 -0.46 -4.33
CA VAL A 111 -6.75 0.98 -4.10
C VAL A 111 -8.00 1.44 -4.85
N ILE A 112 -8.88 2.13 -4.15
CA ILE A 112 -9.87 3.03 -4.74
C ILE A 112 -9.40 4.44 -4.40
N PRO A 113 -8.81 5.19 -5.37
CA PRO A 113 -8.05 6.39 -5.08
C PRO A 113 -8.91 7.53 -4.55
N TYR A 114 -10.15 7.63 -5.03
CA TYR A 114 -11.13 8.60 -4.54
C TYR A 114 -12.55 8.15 -4.90
N SER A 115 -13.45 8.11 -3.91
CA SER A 115 -14.85 7.74 -4.06
C SER A 115 -15.76 8.72 -3.33
N GLU A 116 -16.94 8.98 -3.90
CA GLU A 116 -17.99 9.79 -3.27
C GLU A 116 -18.83 8.97 -2.25
N LYS A 117 -18.68 7.64 -2.26
CA LYS A 117 -19.36 6.72 -1.35
C LYS A 117 -18.37 5.76 -0.68
N TYR A 118 -18.70 5.32 0.52
CA TYR A 118 -17.94 4.27 1.20
C TYR A 118 -17.93 2.97 0.37
N GLU A 119 -16.81 2.26 0.44
CA GLU A 119 -16.58 0.97 -0.20
C GLU A 119 -16.01 0.00 0.82
N ASP A 120 -16.50 -1.24 0.84
CA ASP A 120 -16.11 -2.23 1.84
C ASP A 120 -14.68 -2.77 1.65
N ALA A 121 -14.11 -3.31 2.73
CA ALA A 121 -12.76 -3.89 2.77
C ALA A 121 -12.53 -5.04 1.78
N TYR A 122 -13.58 -5.73 1.31
CA TYR A 122 -13.45 -6.76 0.27
C TYR A 122 -13.21 -6.16 -1.12
N ARG A 123 -13.52 -4.88 -1.36
CA ARG A 123 -13.22 -4.18 -2.61
C ARG A 123 -11.84 -3.55 -2.60
N CYS A 124 -11.47 -2.90 -1.51
CA CYS A 124 -10.19 -2.19 -1.38
C CYS A 124 -9.70 -2.16 0.06
N ASN A 125 -8.38 -2.24 0.25
CA ASN A 125 -7.74 -1.93 1.53
C ASN A 125 -7.29 -0.47 1.61
N PHE A 126 -7.11 0.23 0.49
CA PHE A 126 -6.92 1.68 0.48
C PHE A 126 -8.11 2.36 -0.16
N LEU A 127 -8.72 3.29 0.56
CA LEU A 127 -9.93 3.98 0.14
C LEU A 127 -9.79 5.50 0.36
N GLY A 128 -9.74 6.26 -0.72
CA GLY A 128 -9.91 7.71 -0.68
C GLY A 128 -11.39 8.07 -0.69
N LEU A 129 -11.81 8.97 0.18
CA LEU A 129 -13.19 9.41 0.32
C LEU A 129 -13.35 10.91 0.26
N SER A 130 -14.46 11.30 -0.32
CA SER A 130 -14.98 12.66 -0.29
C SER A 130 -15.35 13.09 1.14
N PRO A 131 -15.19 14.38 1.52
CA PRO A 131 -15.55 14.87 2.86
C PRO A 131 -17.02 14.64 3.22
N GLN A 132 -17.90 14.59 2.22
CA GLN A 132 -19.33 14.38 2.39
C GLN A 132 -19.72 12.90 2.45
N ALA A 133 -18.81 11.98 2.14
CA ALA A 133 -19.09 10.56 2.16
C ALA A 133 -19.38 10.07 3.59
N GLU A 134 -20.50 9.38 3.75
CA GLU A 134 -20.89 8.77 5.01
C GLU A 134 -20.19 7.41 5.18
N ILE A 135 -19.58 7.20 6.35
CA ILE A 135 -18.91 5.95 6.71
C ILE A 135 -19.79 5.24 7.73
N PRO A 136 -20.14 3.95 7.52
CA PRO A 136 -21.00 3.23 8.44
C PRO A 136 -20.44 3.20 9.88
N PRO A 137 -21.29 3.33 10.92
CA PRO A 137 -20.82 3.40 12.32
C PRO A 137 -19.97 2.21 12.76
N HIS A 138 -20.29 1.01 12.29
CA HIS A 138 -19.53 -0.21 12.61
C HIS A 138 -18.10 -0.20 12.07
N VAL A 139 -17.82 0.60 11.03
CA VAL A 139 -16.46 0.79 10.49
C VAL A 139 -15.70 1.81 11.33
N GLN A 140 -16.36 2.88 11.78
CA GLN A 140 -15.75 3.92 12.61
C GLN A 140 -15.27 3.38 13.97
N SER A 141 -15.99 2.42 14.54
CA SER A 141 -15.60 1.72 15.78
C SER A 141 -14.80 0.43 15.54
N SER A 142 -14.44 0.12 14.30
CA SER A 142 -13.78 -1.14 13.96
C SER A 142 -12.30 -1.14 14.38
N GLU A 143 -11.83 -2.28 14.89
CA GLU A 143 -10.40 -2.56 15.11
C GLU A 143 -9.66 -2.87 13.79
N PHE A 144 -10.41 -3.10 12.70
CA PHE A 144 -9.90 -3.51 11.39
C PHE A 144 -9.94 -2.38 10.35
N ALA A 145 -10.17 -1.14 10.79
CA ALA A 145 -10.12 0.04 9.95
C ALA A 145 -9.37 1.18 10.65
N VAL A 146 -8.66 2.00 9.87
CA VAL A 146 -8.07 3.25 10.32
C VAL A 146 -8.52 4.37 9.38
N MET A 147 -8.91 5.50 9.95
CA MET A 147 -9.36 6.66 9.20
C MET A 147 -8.46 7.86 9.46
N ILE A 148 -8.07 8.53 8.38
CA ILE A 148 -7.38 9.81 8.37
C ILE A 148 -8.37 10.85 7.85
N GLU A 149 -8.82 11.77 8.70
CA GLU A 149 -9.58 12.94 8.26
C GLU A 149 -8.62 14.10 8.01
N VAL A 150 -8.61 14.61 6.77
CA VAL A 150 -7.81 15.76 6.37
C VAL A 150 -8.67 17.01 6.46
N ARG A 151 -8.29 17.91 7.37
CA ARG A 151 -8.95 19.20 7.60
C ARG A 151 -8.07 20.33 7.14
N THR A 152 -8.67 21.44 6.73
CA THR A 152 -7.92 22.68 6.50
C THR A 152 -7.68 23.33 7.86
N ALA A 153 -6.40 23.59 8.18
CA ALA A 153 -6.03 24.22 9.44
C ALA A 153 -6.65 25.63 9.51
N PRO A 154 -7.34 26.00 10.60
CA PRO A 154 -7.83 27.35 10.78
C PRO A 154 -6.65 28.32 10.88
N ARG A 155 -6.72 29.45 10.17
CA ARG A 155 -5.66 30.49 10.08
C ARG A 155 -5.22 31.11 11.43
N SER A 156 -5.77 30.68 12.56
CA SER A 156 -5.65 31.34 13.87
C SER A 156 -4.42 30.95 14.72
N ASN A 157 -3.54 30.08 14.21
CA ASN A 157 -2.27 29.70 14.89
C ASN A 157 -1.03 30.33 14.24
N LEU A 158 -1.19 31.30 13.34
CA LEU A 158 -0.07 32.03 12.72
C LEU A 158 0.46 33.09 13.69
N TYR A 159 1.26 32.68 14.66
CA TYR A 159 2.27 33.58 15.22
C TYR A 159 3.32 33.85 14.14
N PRO A 160 3.78 35.11 13.94
CA PRO A 160 4.78 35.43 12.93
C PRO A 160 6.15 35.05 13.50
N VAL A 161 6.50 33.77 13.48
CA VAL A 161 7.87 33.34 13.73
C VAL A 161 8.57 33.24 12.38
N LEU A 162 9.49 34.17 12.21
CA LEU A 162 10.47 34.21 11.15
C LEU A 162 11.18 32.84 11.02
N PHE A 163 11.25 32.35 9.78
CA PHE A 163 12.22 31.39 9.21
C PHE A 163 11.77 29.96 8.86
N VAL A 164 11.99 29.71 7.55
CA VAL A 164 12.29 28.47 6.81
C VAL A 164 11.12 27.57 6.37
N ASP A 165 10.81 27.74 5.09
CA ASP A 165 9.99 26.92 4.19
C ASP A 165 8.49 26.83 4.52
N ASP A 166 7.70 27.46 3.65
CA ASP A 166 6.24 27.33 3.55
C ASP A 166 5.92 25.89 3.13
N GLU A 167 6.03 24.95 4.08
CA GLU A 167 5.82 23.53 3.82
C GLU A 167 4.34 23.36 3.45
N PRO A 168 4.03 22.93 2.21
CA PRO A 168 2.69 23.06 1.67
C PRO A 168 1.64 22.21 2.39
N LEU A 169 2.06 21.26 3.24
CA LEU A 169 1.19 20.46 4.11
C LEU A 169 0.83 21.14 5.44
N SER A 170 1.51 22.21 5.84
CA SER A 170 1.24 22.97 7.08
C SER A 170 -0.17 23.58 7.15
N LYS A 171 -0.82 23.75 5.99
CA LYS A 171 -2.21 24.19 5.87
C LYS A 171 -3.24 23.10 6.20
N TYR A 172 -2.80 21.87 6.43
CA TYR A 172 -3.67 20.73 6.74
C TYR A 172 -3.47 20.25 8.18
N GLU A 173 -4.56 19.81 8.79
CA GLU A 173 -4.58 19.08 10.04
C GLU A 173 -5.02 17.64 9.73
N PHE A 174 -4.26 16.66 10.24
CA PHE A 174 -4.52 15.24 10.02
C PHE A 174 -5.00 14.61 11.33
N VAL A 175 -6.26 14.18 11.36
CA VAL A 175 -6.84 13.51 12.52
C VAL A 175 -6.93 12.02 12.24
N LEU A 176 -6.18 11.22 13.00
CA LEU A 176 -6.18 9.77 12.90
C LEU A 176 -7.14 9.17 13.94
N THR A 177 -8.08 8.33 13.49
CA THR A 177 -9.00 7.61 14.36
C THR A 177 -9.01 6.12 14.00
N SER A 178 -8.96 5.27 15.02
CA SER A 178 -9.11 3.82 14.90
C SER A 178 -9.80 3.27 16.13
N GLY A 179 -10.64 2.24 15.97
CA GLY A 179 -11.22 1.49 17.08
C GLY A 179 -10.22 0.51 17.73
N SER A 180 -9.05 0.31 17.12
CA SER A 180 -8.07 -0.66 17.61
C SER A 180 -7.46 -0.23 18.95
N PRO A 181 -7.40 -1.11 19.95
CA PRO A 181 -6.60 -0.90 21.15
C PRO A 181 -5.14 -1.20 20.78
N VAL A 182 -4.52 -0.34 19.97
CA VAL A 182 -3.07 -0.40 19.79
C VAL A 182 -2.45 0.02 21.12
N ALA A 183 -2.27 -0.97 21.99
CA ALA A 183 -1.44 -0.83 23.16
C ALA A 183 -0.04 -0.51 22.64
N THR A 184 0.41 0.71 22.88
CA THR A 184 1.76 1.21 22.60
C THR A 184 2.85 0.34 23.25
N ASP A 185 2.46 -0.60 24.12
CA ASP A 185 3.32 -1.49 24.91
C ASP A 185 3.45 -2.92 24.32
N ARG A 186 2.75 -3.25 23.21
CA ARG A 186 3.02 -4.52 22.50
C ARG A 186 4.27 -4.38 21.64
N VAL A 187 5.14 -5.40 21.68
CA VAL A 187 6.38 -5.51 20.87
C VAL A 187 6.12 -5.28 19.37
N GLY A 188 4.87 -5.45 18.90
CA GLY A 188 4.44 -5.07 17.56
C GLY A 188 5.10 -5.91 16.48
N LEU A 189 4.84 -5.57 15.22
CA LEU A 189 5.40 -6.29 14.09
C LEU A 189 6.91 -6.06 13.99
N THR A 190 7.69 -7.14 13.89
CA THR A 190 9.16 -7.02 13.76
C THR A 190 9.56 -6.21 12.52
N ILE A 191 8.84 -6.38 11.39
CA ILE A 191 9.07 -5.55 10.19
C ILE A 191 8.78 -4.07 10.45
N LEU A 192 7.72 -3.74 11.20
CA LEU A 192 7.35 -2.36 11.52
C LEU A 192 8.43 -1.70 12.38
N ASN A 193 8.93 -2.40 13.40
CA ASN A 193 10.01 -1.90 14.25
C ASN A 193 11.28 -1.59 13.44
N LYS A 194 11.64 -2.46 12.49
CA LYS A 194 12.77 -2.22 11.58
C LYS A 194 12.53 -1.02 10.64
N ILE A 195 11.33 -0.87 10.11
CA ILE A 195 10.94 0.29 9.27
C ILE A 195 11.03 1.58 10.10
N GLU A 196 10.49 1.61 11.32
CA GLU A 196 10.54 2.78 12.18
C GLU A 196 11.97 3.16 12.56
N ALA A 197 12.83 2.19 12.86
CA ALA A 197 14.23 2.44 13.14
C ALA A 197 14.95 3.06 11.92
N ALA A 198 14.68 2.56 10.71
CA ALA A 198 15.23 3.13 9.48
C ALA A 198 14.73 4.56 9.22
N LEU A 199 13.42 4.81 9.41
CA LEU A 199 12.83 6.13 9.22
C LEU A 199 13.26 7.15 10.28
N SER A 200 13.60 6.69 11.48
CA SER A 200 14.06 7.55 12.59
C SER A 200 15.54 7.90 12.49
N ASN A 201 16.34 7.13 11.74
CA ASN A 201 17.76 7.39 11.57
C ASN A 201 17.97 8.47 10.50
N GLU A 202 18.32 9.68 10.93
CA GLU A 202 18.58 10.82 10.04
C GLU A 202 19.88 10.68 9.23
N ASN A 203 20.78 9.77 9.62
CA ASN A 203 22.02 9.51 8.88
C ASN A 203 21.79 8.65 7.63
N LEU A 204 20.60 8.05 7.48
CA LEU A 204 20.26 7.26 6.29
C LEU A 204 19.65 8.16 5.22
N SER A 205 20.24 8.17 4.03
CA SER A 205 19.62 8.81 2.86
C SER A 205 18.28 8.16 2.51
N MET A 206 17.45 8.89 1.77
CA MET A 206 16.15 8.39 1.33
C MET A 206 16.27 7.12 0.49
N ASP A 207 17.21 7.07 -0.44
CA ASP A 207 17.46 5.89 -1.30
C ASP A 207 17.86 4.66 -0.47
N VAL A 208 18.65 4.84 0.59
CA VAL A 208 19.03 3.75 1.49
C VAL A 208 17.82 3.23 2.26
N VAL A 209 16.95 4.12 2.74
CA VAL A 209 15.71 3.73 3.41
C VAL A 209 14.78 2.97 2.44
N GLU A 210 14.64 3.43 1.21
CA GLU A 210 13.84 2.76 0.17
C GLU A 210 14.39 1.36 -0.12
N GLN A 211 15.71 1.22 -0.28
CA GLN A 211 16.33 -0.07 -0.50
C GLN A 211 16.19 -0.99 0.73
N CYS A 212 16.32 -0.46 1.94
CA CYS A 212 16.05 -1.21 3.17
C CYS A 212 14.60 -1.74 3.19
N LEU A 213 13.63 -0.92 2.78
CA LEU A 213 12.22 -1.32 2.72
C LEU A 213 12.00 -2.44 1.70
N VAL A 214 12.64 -2.37 0.53
CA VAL A 214 12.60 -3.45 -0.48
C VAL A 214 13.16 -4.75 0.11
N CYS A 215 14.36 -4.72 0.69
CA CYS A 215 14.98 -5.89 1.30
C CYS A 215 14.12 -6.50 2.42
N LEU A 216 13.51 -5.66 3.26
CA LEU A 216 12.61 -6.11 4.32
C LEU A 216 11.36 -6.79 3.74
N LYS A 217 10.72 -6.19 2.74
CA LYS A 217 9.56 -6.82 2.08
C LYS A 217 9.94 -8.17 1.46
N GLU A 218 11.10 -8.25 0.82
CA GLU A 218 11.59 -9.50 0.23
C GLU A 218 11.86 -10.58 1.29
N GLU A 219 12.52 -10.22 2.41
CA GLU A 219 12.75 -11.11 3.55
C GLU A 219 11.42 -11.73 4.03
N TRP A 220 10.42 -10.88 4.27
CA TRP A 220 9.12 -11.31 4.78
C TRP A 220 8.30 -12.07 3.74
N MET A 221 8.35 -11.68 2.47
CA MET A 221 7.72 -12.45 1.39
C MET A 221 8.35 -13.83 1.20
N ASN A 222 9.67 -13.97 1.43
CA ASN A 222 10.32 -15.27 1.40
C ASN A 222 9.84 -16.16 2.57
N LYS A 223 9.66 -15.60 3.77
CA LYS A 223 9.02 -16.31 4.89
C LYS A 223 7.59 -16.76 4.53
N VAL A 224 6.81 -15.90 3.87
CA VAL A 224 5.46 -16.25 3.38
C VAL A 224 5.50 -17.40 2.39
N LYS A 225 6.43 -17.40 1.43
CA LYS A 225 6.60 -18.47 0.44
C LYS A 225 6.94 -19.80 1.11
N VAL A 226 7.87 -19.79 2.07
CA VAL A 226 8.26 -20.98 2.86
C VAL A 226 7.07 -21.50 3.65
N LEU A 227 6.35 -20.62 4.36
CA LEU A 227 5.16 -20.98 5.12
C LEU A 227 4.05 -21.54 4.23
N PHE A 228 3.81 -20.93 3.07
CA PHE A 228 2.81 -21.41 2.10
C PHE A 228 3.15 -22.82 1.61
N LYS A 229 4.40 -23.07 1.22
CA LYS A 229 4.84 -24.42 0.84
C LYS A 229 4.61 -25.41 2.00
N PHE A 230 5.07 -25.07 3.18
CA PHE A 230 5.03 -25.97 4.33
C PHE A 230 3.60 -26.33 4.76
N THR A 231 2.68 -25.36 4.71
CA THR A 231 1.32 -25.51 5.22
C THR A 231 0.28 -25.90 4.18
N LYS A 232 0.39 -25.41 2.93
CA LYS A 232 -0.62 -25.63 1.87
C LYS A 232 -0.22 -26.71 0.87
N VAL A 233 1.08 -26.95 0.71
CA VAL A 233 1.60 -27.90 -0.28
C VAL A 233 2.02 -29.20 0.38
N ASP A 234 2.83 -29.09 1.43
CA ASP A 234 3.33 -30.25 2.17
C ASP A 234 2.35 -30.70 3.29
N SER A 235 1.28 -29.93 3.55
CA SER A 235 0.21 -30.21 4.52
C SER A 235 0.72 -30.65 5.91
N ARG A 236 1.78 -29.99 6.40
CA ARG A 236 2.44 -30.35 7.65
C ARG A 236 1.58 -30.03 8.88
N PRO A 237 1.75 -30.78 9.99
CA PRO A 237 0.98 -30.56 11.20
C PRO A 237 1.26 -29.19 11.84
N LYS A 238 0.33 -28.73 12.67
CA LYS A 238 0.43 -27.43 13.37
C LYS A 238 1.69 -27.32 14.23
N GLU A 239 2.11 -28.41 14.87
CA GLU A 239 3.30 -28.44 15.73
C GLU A 239 4.57 -28.09 14.96
N ASP A 240 4.77 -28.70 13.79
CA ASP A 240 5.94 -28.41 12.95
C ASP A 240 5.85 -27.01 12.34
N THR A 241 4.64 -26.53 12.08
CA THR A 241 4.43 -25.14 11.64
C THR A 241 4.88 -24.14 12.71
N GLN A 242 4.60 -24.41 13.99
CA GLN A 242 5.07 -23.57 15.09
C GLN A 242 6.59 -23.59 15.23
N LYS A 243 7.23 -24.76 15.09
CA LYS A 243 8.70 -24.87 15.07
C LYS A 243 9.31 -24.06 13.92
N LEU A 244 8.74 -24.17 12.72
CA LEU A 244 9.17 -23.37 11.56
C LEU A 244 9.04 -21.87 11.83
N LEU A 245 7.92 -21.42 12.40
CA LEU A 245 7.72 -20.01 12.76
C LEU A 245 8.77 -19.53 13.78
N GLY A 246 9.15 -20.37 14.73
CA GLY A 246 10.27 -20.11 15.65
C GLY A 246 11.60 -19.92 14.92
N ILE A 247 11.93 -20.83 13.98
CA ILE A 247 13.17 -20.76 13.17
C ILE A 247 13.20 -19.50 12.29
N LEU A 248 12.05 -19.11 11.73
CA LEU A 248 11.93 -17.91 10.88
C LEU A 248 11.90 -16.58 11.66
N GLY A 249 11.93 -16.65 13.01
CA GLY A 249 11.80 -15.47 13.87
C GLY A 249 10.44 -14.79 13.71
N ALA A 250 9.38 -15.58 13.54
CA ALA A 250 8.01 -15.11 13.28
C ALA A 250 6.97 -15.82 14.17
N SER A 251 7.38 -16.27 15.36
CA SER A 251 6.51 -16.94 16.34
C SER A 251 5.56 -15.99 17.09
N GLU A 252 5.81 -14.68 17.05
CA GLU A 252 4.93 -13.68 17.66
C GLU A 252 3.57 -13.63 16.95
N GLU A 253 2.49 -13.45 17.72
CA GLU A 253 1.11 -13.47 17.21
C GLU A 253 0.89 -12.49 16.04
N ASP A 254 1.41 -11.26 16.17
CA ASP A 254 1.27 -10.23 15.15
C ASP A 254 2.03 -10.60 13.86
N ASN A 255 3.23 -11.17 13.98
CA ASN A 255 3.98 -11.64 12.83
C ASN A 255 3.25 -12.79 12.11
N ILE A 256 2.61 -13.70 12.86
CA ILE A 256 1.78 -14.77 12.28
C ILE A 256 0.58 -14.18 11.51
N LYS A 257 -0.10 -13.17 12.08
CA LYS A 257 -1.21 -12.47 11.40
C LYS A 257 -0.74 -11.79 10.11
N LEU A 258 0.40 -11.11 10.15
CA LEU A 258 1.02 -10.51 8.96
C LEU A 258 1.32 -11.56 7.89
N LEU A 259 1.96 -12.68 8.25
CA LEU A 259 2.29 -13.74 7.30
C LEU A 259 1.03 -14.33 6.63
N LYS A 260 -0.06 -14.50 7.40
CA LYS A 260 -1.35 -14.96 6.85
C LYS A 260 -1.93 -13.96 5.87
N PHE A 261 -1.91 -12.66 6.19
CA PHE A 261 -2.38 -11.63 5.27
C PHE A 261 -1.52 -11.59 3.99
N TRP A 262 -0.19 -11.58 4.12
CA TRP A 262 0.72 -11.46 2.97
C TRP A 262 0.69 -12.69 2.04
N MET A 263 0.24 -13.85 2.55
CA MET A 263 -0.03 -15.03 1.73
C MET A 263 -1.09 -14.79 0.65
N THR A 264 -2.00 -13.83 0.85
CA THR A 264 -2.98 -13.42 -0.17
C THR A 264 -2.30 -12.80 -1.38
N GLY A 265 -1.18 -12.08 -1.18
CA GLY A 265 -0.41 -11.42 -2.24
C GLY A 265 0.51 -12.31 -3.07
N LEU A 266 0.57 -13.62 -2.79
CA LEU A 266 1.24 -14.57 -3.67
C LEU A 266 0.49 -14.69 -5.00
N SER A 267 1.22 -14.63 -6.12
CA SER A 267 0.64 -14.69 -7.47
C SER A 267 -0.07 -16.02 -7.73
N LYS A 268 -1.11 -15.97 -8.57
CA LYS A 268 -1.86 -17.17 -8.99
C LYS A 268 -0.93 -18.19 -9.65
N THR A 269 -0.07 -17.73 -10.56
CA THR A 269 0.93 -18.57 -11.25
C THR A 269 1.87 -19.29 -10.27
N TYR A 270 2.38 -18.59 -9.25
CA TYR A 270 3.25 -19.19 -8.24
C TYR A 270 2.51 -20.27 -7.43
N LYS A 271 1.28 -19.97 -6.98
CA LYS A 271 0.44 -20.91 -6.23
C LYS A 271 0.15 -22.16 -7.08
N SER A 272 -0.29 -21.98 -8.32
CA SER A 272 -0.60 -23.09 -9.24
C SER A 272 0.62 -23.96 -9.52
N HIS A 273 1.78 -23.34 -9.82
CA HIS A 273 3.03 -24.06 -10.05
C HIS A 273 3.37 -24.95 -8.85
N LEU A 274 3.39 -24.40 -7.64
CA LEU A 274 3.80 -25.13 -6.45
C LEU A 274 2.83 -26.27 -6.08
N MET A 275 1.52 -26.08 -6.28
CA MET A 275 0.51 -27.13 -6.08
C MET A 275 0.61 -28.23 -7.15
N SER A 276 1.01 -27.89 -8.38
CA SER A 276 1.17 -28.84 -9.48
C SER A 276 2.44 -29.69 -9.36
N SER A 277 3.54 -29.14 -8.82
CA SER A 277 4.82 -29.86 -8.66
C SER A 277 4.74 -31.07 -7.72
N VAL A 278 3.74 -31.14 -6.85
CA VAL A 278 3.47 -32.32 -5.99
C VAL A 278 2.61 -33.36 -6.69
N ARG A 279 1.85 -32.95 -7.71
CA ARG A 279 0.95 -33.84 -8.47
C ARG A 279 1.64 -34.53 -9.65
N SER A 280 2.88 -34.19 -9.98
CA SER A 280 3.72 -35.02 -10.84
C SER A 280 4.06 -36.29 -10.07
N PRO A 281 3.56 -37.48 -10.45
CA PRO A 281 4.05 -38.71 -9.88
C PRO A 281 5.52 -38.77 -10.25
N THR A 282 6.40 -38.96 -9.26
CA THR A 282 7.70 -39.55 -9.52
C THR A 282 7.45 -40.80 -10.35
N SER A 283 7.80 -40.73 -11.64
CA SER A 283 7.86 -41.87 -12.52
C SER A 283 8.75 -42.93 -11.87
N SER A 284 8.19 -44.12 -11.72
CA SER A 284 8.87 -45.40 -11.52
C SER A 284 9.80 -45.51 -10.30
N GLU A 285 9.23 -45.83 -9.14
CA GLU A 285 9.79 -46.94 -8.38
C GLU A 285 9.60 -48.21 -9.22
N CYS A 286 10.60 -48.55 -10.03
CA CYS A 286 10.72 -49.89 -10.60
C CYS A 286 10.88 -50.88 -9.45
N ARG A 287 9.79 -51.56 -9.09
CA ARG A 287 9.83 -52.81 -8.34
C ARG A 287 10.57 -53.85 -9.19
N ASN A 288 11.75 -54.25 -8.74
CA ASN A 288 12.34 -55.56 -9.00
C ASN A 288 12.34 -56.35 -7.69
#